data_AF-A0A838DXS7-F1
#
_entry.id   AF-A0A838DXS7-F1
#
_cell.length_a   1.000
_cell.length_b   1.000
_cell.length_c   1.000
_cell.angle_alpha   90.00
_cell.angle_beta   90.00
_cell.angle_gamma   90.00
#
_symmetry.space_group_name_H-M   'P 1'
#
loop_
_entity.id
_entity.type
_entity.pdbx_description
1 polymer ?
#
loop_
_entity_poly.entity_id
_entity_poly.type
_entity_poly.pdbx_seq_one_letter_code
_entity_poly.pdbx_strand_id
1 'polypeptide(L)'
;MYKGQSGMWSWLLHRITGLAVLLFLLIHIVDIGLLSFGPDVYNEGIALFGTPIVRVISLALIGAVLFHGFNGVRIILIDFWPKGARYQGVMFATVMVLTILCFLPMAYFVVLPIFHPTGAAVSPPM
;
A
#
# COMPACT_ATOMS: atom_id res chain seq x y z
N MET A 1 3.49 27.28 -17.70
CA MET A 1 3.15 26.31 -16.63
C MET A 1 2.61 25.04 -17.27
N TYR A 2 3.27 23.90 -17.04
CA TYR A 2 2.84 22.60 -17.59
C TYR A 2 1.55 22.13 -16.89
N LYS A 3 0.53 21.72 -17.65
CA LYS A 3 -0.81 21.41 -17.11
C LYS A 3 -0.98 19.99 -16.57
N GLY A 4 0.09 19.21 -16.46
CA GLY A 4 0.04 17.89 -15.81
C GLY A 4 -0.95 16.95 -16.50
N GLN A 5 -0.65 16.49 -17.72
CA GLN A 5 -1.50 15.47 -18.34
C GLN A 5 -1.51 14.20 -17.46
N SER A 6 -2.60 13.43 -17.51
CA SER A 6 -2.79 12.20 -16.70
C SER A 6 -1.61 11.23 -16.79
N GLY A 7 -0.92 11.17 -17.93
CA GLY A 7 0.31 10.40 -18.11
C GLY A 7 1.47 10.85 -17.22
N MET A 8 1.67 12.15 -17.01
CA MET A 8 2.77 12.65 -16.16
C MET A 8 2.52 12.36 -14.69
N TRP A 9 1.28 12.51 -14.22
CA TRP A 9 0.88 12.15 -12.85
C TRP A 9 1.01 10.64 -12.62
N SER A 10 0.54 9.82 -13.56
CA SER A 10 0.72 8.36 -13.51
C SER A 10 2.18 7.97 -13.37
N TRP A 11 3.07 8.58 -14.17
CA TRP A 11 4.51 8.34 -14.13
C TRP A 11 5.13 8.72 -12.78
N LEU A 12 4.82 9.91 -12.27
CA LEU A 12 5.39 10.42 -11.02
C LEU A 12 4.95 9.54 -9.85
N LEU A 13 3.66 9.27 -9.74
CA LEU A 13 3.10 8.43 -8.69
C LEU A 13 3.67 7.01 -8.74
N HIS A 14 3.88 6.43 -9.92
CA HIS A 14 4.45 5.09 -10.04
C HIS A 14 5.86 4.98 -9.48
N ARG A 15 6.69 6.01 -9.69
CA ARG A 15 8.05 6.08 -9.13
C ARG A 15 8.06 6.27 -7.63
N ILE A 16 7.25 7.21 -7.14
CA ILE A 16 7.15 7.49 -5.69
C ILE A 16 6.66 6.24 -4.96
N THR A 17 5.60 5.61 -5.46
CA THR A 17 5.06 4.37 -4.87
C THR A 17 6.04 3.21 -4.98
N GLY A 18 6.79 3.08 -6.08
CA GLY A 18 7.84 2.06 -6.20
C GLY A 18 8.96 2.23 -5.18
N LEU A 19 9.39 3.48 -4.94
CA LEU A 19 10.36 3.77 -3.88
C LEU A 19 9.80 3.47 -2.49
N ALA A 20 8.54 3.83 -2.22
CA ALA A 20 7.89 3.50 -0.96
C ALA A 20 7.79 1.98 -0.73
N VAL A 21 7.43 1.22 -1.77
CA VAL A 21 7.37 -0.26 -1.72
C VAL A 21 8.76 -0.86 -1.50
N LEU A 22 9.80 -0.34 -2.15
CA LEU A 22 11.18 -0.80 -1.94
C LEU A 22 11.64 -0.56 -0.49
N LEU A 23 11.42 0.65 0.04
CA LEU A 23 11.77 0.97 1.43
C LEU A 23 10.98 0.11 2.43
N PHE A 24 9.69 -0.09 2.17
CA PHE A 24 8.87 -1.01 2.94
C PHE A 24 9.43 -2.42 2.90
N LEU A 25 9.81 -2.94 1.73
CA LEU A 25 10.37 -4.29 1.61
C LEU A 25 11.60 -4.47 2.50
N LEU A 26 12.49 -3.49 2.58
CA LEU A 26 13.66 -3.55 3.46
C LEU A 26 13.25 -3.60 4.94
N ILE A 27 12.32 -2.73 5.35
CA ILE A 27 11.79 -2.71 6.72
C ILE A 27 11.06 -4.02 7.04
N HIS A 28 10.30 -4.55 6.08
CA HIS A 28 9.49 -5.76 6.23
C HIS A 28 10.36 -7.01 6.39
N ILE A 29 11.49 -7.08 5.69
CA ILE A 29 12.48 -8.16 5.87
C ILE A 29 13.02 -8.14 7.30
N VAL A 30 13.29 -6.96 7.87
CA VAL A 30 13.73 -6.83 9.27
C VAL A 30 12.61 -7.24 10.23
N ASP A 31 11.40 -6.73 10.01
CA ASP A 31 10.22 -6.97 10.85
C ASP A 31 9.90 -8.47 10.99
N ILE A 32 9.76 -9.19 9.87
CA ILE A 32 9.55 -10.64 9.90
C ILE A 32 10.83 -11.39 10.36
N GLY A 33 12.01 -10.83 10.10
CA GLY A 33 13.28 -11.35 10.57
C GLY A 33 13.39 -11.42 12.10
N LEU A 34 12.68 -10.56 12.84
CA LEU A 34 12.65 -10.56 14.31
C LEU A 34 12.16 -11.89 14.89
N LEU A 35 11.37 -12.67 14.17
CA LEU A 35 10.97 -14.02 14.57
C LEU A 35 12.18 -14.94 14.87
N SER A 36 13.32 -14.68 14.25
CA SER A 36 14.56 -15.44 14.47
C SER A 36 15.20 -15.18 15.85
N PHE A 37 14.77 -14.12 16.55
CA PHE A 37 15.26 -13.74 17.87
C PHE A 37 14.30 -14.13 19.01
N GLY A 38 13.23 -14.85 18.69
CA GLY A 38 12.23 -15.32 19.65
C GLY A 38 10.92 -14.54 19.61
N PRO A 39 9.84 -15.11 20.16
CA PRO A 39 8.49 -14.53 20.08
C PRO A 39 8.37 -13.19 20.79
N ASP A 40 9.08 -12.99 21.91
CA ASP A 40 8.99 -11.75 22.69
C ASP A 40 9.48 -10.53 21.90
N VAL A 41 10.62 -10.67 21.20
CA VAL A 41 11.19 -9.60 20.36
C VAL A 41 10.26 -9.25 19.20
N TYR A 42 9.66 -10.26 18.57
CA TYR A 42 8.67 -10.04 17.52
C TYR A 42 7.42 -9.34 18.05
N ASN A 43 6.91 -9.80 19.21
CA ASN A 43 5.72 -9.24 19.85
C ASN A 43 5.90 -7.75 20.22
N GLU A 44 7.09 -7.36 20.70
CA GLU A 44 7.44 -5.96 20.93
C GLU A 44 7.43 -5.14 19.63
N GLY A 45 8.00 -5.68 18.55
CA GLY A 45 8.01 -5.03 17.23
C GLY A 45 6.59 -4.81 16.67
N ILE A 46 5.76 -5.85 16.67
CA ILE A 46 4.40 -5.76 16.10
C ILE A 46 3.47 -4.87 16.93
N ALA A 47 3.75 -4.66 18.22
CA ALA A 47 2.96 -3.76 19.07
C ALA A 47 2.90 -2.33 18.50
N LEU A 48 3.94 -1.91 17.77
CA LEU A 48 4.00 -0.61 17.11
C LEU A 48 2.88 -0.42 16.06
N PHE A 49 2.47 -1.49 15.36
CA PHE A 49 1.37 -1.46 14.39
C PHE A 49 -0.01 -1.23 15.03
N GLY A 50 -0.11 -1.40 16.36
CA GLY A 50 -1.30 -1.03 17.12
C GLY A 50 -1.50 0.48 17.21
N THR A 51 -0.44 1.29 17.08
CA THR A 51 -0.49 2.74 17.28
C THR A 51 -1.21 3.47 16.14
N PRO A 52 -1.95 4.57 16.42
CA PRO A 52 -2.66 5.32 15.38
C PRO A 52 -1.75 5.83 14.26
N ILE A 53 -0.52 6.24 14.60
CA ILE A 53 0.42 6.77 13.61
C ILE A 53 0.87 5.70 12.62
N VAL A 54 1.21 4.50 13.11
CA VAL A 54 1.62 3.41 12.22
C VAL A 54 0.46 2.90 11.40
N ARG A 55 -0.76 2.85 11.95
CA ARG A 55 -1.97 2.56 11.16
C ARG A 55 -2.14 3.53 9.99
N VAL A 56 -1.95 4.84 10.20
CA VAL A 56 -2.02 5.84 9.10
C VAL A 56 -0.91 5.63 8.08
N ILE A 57 0.32 5.33 8.52
CA ILE A 57 1.44 5.00 7.63
C ILE A 57 1.10 3.73 6.82
N SER A 58 0.51 2.71 7.44
CA SER A 58 0.05 1.50 6.77
C SER A 58 -0.98 1.80 5.68
N LEU A 59 -1.90 2.75 5.90
CA LEU A 59 -2.83 3.18 4.83
C LEU A 59 -2.09 3.76 3.63
N ALA A 60 -1.13 4.66 3.86
CA ALA A 60 -0.33 5.22 2.77
C ALA A 60 0.42 4.13 1.99
N LEU A 61 0.97 3.14 2.69
CA LEU A 61 1.65 2.00 2.08
C LEU A 61 0.70 1.09 1.30
N ILE A 62 -0.48 0.75 1.84
CA ILE A 62 -1.50 -0.06 1.15
C ILE A 62 -1.90 0.63 -0.15
N GLY A 63 -2.18 1.94 -0.10
CA GLY A 63 -2.46 2.74 -1.28
C GLY A 63 -1.32 2.72 -2.30
N ALA A 64 -0.07 2.83 -1.82
CA ALA A 64 1.11 2.78 -2.67
C ALA A 64 1.27 1.43 -3.38
N VAL A 65 1.13 0.31 -2.66
CA VAL A 65 1.23 -1.05 -3.22
C VAL A 65 0.14 -1.29 -4.27
N LEU A 66 -1.12 -0.96 -3.95
CA LEU A 66 -2.26 -1.14 -4.87
C LEU A 66 -2.07 -0.33 -6.15
N PHE A 67 -1.78 0.97 -6.02
CA PHE A 67 -1.50 1.83 -7.17
C PHE A 67 -0.32 1.30 -7.98
N HIS A 68 0.79 0.95 -7.32
CA HIS A 68 2.02 0.52 -7.99
C HIS A 68 1.79 -0.75 -8.81
N GLY A 69 1.13 -1.75 -8.22
CA GLY A 69 0.80 -3.01 -8.89
C GLY A 69 -0.14 -2.79 -10.08
N PHE A 70 -1.26 -2.12 -9.88
CA PHE A 70 -2.24 -1.88 -10.95
C PHE A 70 -1.67 -0.98 -12.07
N ASN A 71 -0.93 0.07 -11.73
CA ASN A 71 -0.33 0.94 -12.72
C ASN A 71 0.82 0.25 -13.46
N GLY A 72 1.55 -0.67 -12.82
CA GLY A 72 2.55 -1.53 -13.46
C GLY A 72 1.91 -2.41 -14.54
N VAL A 73 0.78 -3.06 -14.24
CA VAL A 73 -0.01 -3.82 -15.22
C VAL A 73 -0.46 -2.93 -16.37
N ARG A 74 -0.93 -1.70 -16.09
CA ARG A 74 -1.27 -0.73 -17.15
C ARG A 74 -0.07 -0.42 -18.05
N ILE A 75 1.13 -0.23 -17.50
CA ILE A 75 2.35 0.04 -18.29
C ILE A 75 2.64 -1.16 -19.20
N ILE A 76 2.63 -2.38 -18.64
CA ILE A 76 2.80 -3.63 -19.42
C ILE A 76 1.78 -3.69 -20.57
N LEU A 77 0.50 -3.42 -20.30
CA LEU A 77 -0.53 -3.42 -21.34
C LEU A 77 -0.27 -2.37 -22.43
N ILE A 78 0.23 -1.18 -22.06
CA ILE A 78 0.57 -0.14 -23.04
C ILE A 78 1.76 -0.57 -23.92
N ASP A 79 2.77 -1.23 -23.32
CA ASP A 79 3.98 -1.64 -24.02
C ASP A 79 3.74 -2.81 -24.98
N PHE A 80 2.84 -3.74 -24.62
CA PHE A 80 2.60 -4.96 -25.39
C PHE A 80 1.31 -4.97 -26.22
N TRP A 81 0.41 -4.01 -26.06
CA TRP A 81 -0.81 -3.91 -26.87
C TRP A 81 -0.69 -2.79 -27.91
N PRO A 82 -0.79 -3.07 -29.22
CA PRO A 82 -0.66 -2.03 -30.27
C PRO A 82 -1.65 -0.87 -30.17
N LYS A 83 -2.80 -1.06 -29.50
CA LYS A 83 -3.80 0.01 -29.26
C LYS A 83 -3.70 0.60 -27.85
N GLY A 84 -2.75 0.17 -27.01
CA GLY A 84 -2.64 0.56 -25.61
C GLY A 84 -2.51 2.07 -25.41
N ALA A 85 -1.65 2.73 -26.19
CA ALA A 85 -1.46 4.19 -26.14
C ALA A 85 -2.75 4.99 -26.43
N ARG A 86 -3.67 4.44 -27.26
CA ARG A 86 -4.98 5.06 -27.56
C ARG A 86 -5.91 5.05 -26.34
N TYR A 87 -5.82 4.01 -25.50
CA TYR A 87 -6.68 3.81 -24.34
C TYR A 87 -6.04 4.23 -23.01
N GLN A 88 -4.84 4.83 -23.05
CA GLN A 88 -4.04 5.13 -21.85
C GLN A 88 -4.79 5.95 -20.77
N GLY A 89 -5.71 6.82 -21.18
CA GLY A 89 -6.50 7.67 -20.27
C GLY A 89 -7.59 6.88 -19.56
N VAL A 90 -8.34 6.05 -20.31
CA VAL A 90 -9.34 5.13 -19.74
C VAL A 90 -8.67 4.12 -18.82
N MET A 91 -7.54 3.54 -19.25
CA MET A 91 -6.76 2.63 -18.41
C MET A 91 -6.31 3.29 -17.10
N PHE A 92 -5.86 4.56 -17.14
CA PHE A 92 -5.47 5.27 -15.94
C PHE A 92 -6.66 5.48 -14.99
N ALA A 93 -7.83 5.87 -15.52
CA ALA A 93 -9.06 5.98 -14.72
C ALA A 93 -9.45 4.62 -14.11
N THR A 94 -9.37 3.53 -14.87
CA THR A 94 -9.60 2.17 -14.37
C THR A 94 -8.66 1.82 -13.23
N VAL A 95 -7.36 2.11 -13.36
CA VAL A 95 -6.38 1.90 -12.27
C VAL A 95 -6.78 2.68 -11.01
N MET A 96 -7.28 3.92 -11.14
CA MET A 96 -7.69 4.72 -9.97
C MET A 96 -8.91 4.13 -9.30
N VAL A 97 -9.92 3.76 -10.09
CA VAL A 97 -11.13 3.11 -9.59
C VAL A 97 -10.78 1.81 -8.87
N LEU A 98 -9.97 0.94 -9.48
CA LEU A 98 -9.55 -0.31 -8.85
C LEU A 98 -8.75 -0.08 -7.56
N THR A 99 -7.83 0.89 -7.57
CA THR A 99 -7.06 1.26 -6.38
C THR A 99 -8.00 1.66 -5.25
N ILE A 100 -8.95 2.57 -5.50
CA ILE A 100 -9.89 3.05 -4.48
C ILE A 100 -10.81 1.92 -4.01
N LEU A 101 -11.37 1.13 -4.93
CA LEU A 101 -12.28 0.03 -4.59
C LEU A 101 -11.60 -1.04 -3.72
N CYS A 102 -10.35 -1.39 -4.00
CA CYS A 102 -9.59 -2.33 -3.18
C CYS A 102 -9.07 -1.70 -1.88
N PHE A 103 -8.77 -0.41 -1.89
CA PHE A 103 -8.27 0.32 -0.72
C PHE A 103 -9.34 0.48 0.36
N LEU A 104 -10.59 0.81 0.00
CA LEU A 104 -11.65 1.16 0.95
C LEU A 104 -11.92 0.05 2.00
N PRO A 105 -12.10 -1.24 1.63
CA PRO A 105 -12.26 -2.31 2.61
C PRO A 105 -11.07 -2.42 3.56
N MET A 106 -9.84 -2.36 3.03
CA MET A 106 -8.63 -2.45 3.84
C MET A 106 -8.51 -1.25 4.79
N ALA A 107 -8.79 -0.04 4.29
CA ALA A 107 -8.75 1.18 5.08
C ALA A 107 -9.77 1.13 6.23
N TYR A 108 -10.97 0.61 5.98
CA TYR A 108 -11.98 0.41 7.01
C TYR A 108 -11.43 -0.46 8.16
N PHE A 109 -10.87 -1.65 7.86
CA PHE A 109 -10.35 -2.54 8.90
C PHE A 109 -9.12 -1.99 9.63
N VAL A 110 -8.27 -1.21 8.95
CA VAL A 110 -7.08 -0.60 9.56
C VAL A 110 -7.45 0.54 10.52
N VAL A 111 -8.49 1.32 10.17
CA VAL A 111 -8.92 2.49 10.94
C VAL A 111 -9.91 2.15 12.04
N LEU A 112 -10.76 1.13 11.87
CA LEU A 112 -11.81 0.77 12.83
C LEU A 112 -11.32 0.68 14.30
N PRO A 113 -10.16 0.06 14.61
CA PRO A 113 -9.68 -0.03 15.99
C PRO A 113 -9.21 1.29 16.62
N ILE A 114 -9.01 2.34 15.81
CA ILE A 114 -8.66 3.68 16.31
C ILE A 114 -9.87 4.29 17.04
N PHE A 115 -11.07 4.08 16.51
CA PHE A 115 -12.32 4.64 17.04
C PHE A 115 -13.01 3.72 18.03
N HIS A 116 -12.79 2.41 17.88
CA HIS A 116 -13.25 1.40 18.81
C HIS A 116 -12.02 0.66 19.32
N PRO A 117 -11.27 1.23 20.30
CA PRO A 117 -10.25 0.49 20.99
C PRO A 117 -10.94 -0.68 21.68
N THR A 118 -10.92 -1.86 21.07
CA THR A 118 -11.33 -3.08 21.76
C THR A 118 -10.38 -3.19 22.93
N GLY A 119 -10.89 -3.04 24.16
CA GLY A 119 -10.14 -3.22 25.40
C GLY A 119 -9.76 -4.68 25.66
N ALA A 120 -9.27 -5.37 24.64
CA ALA A 120 -8.71 -6.70 24.70
C ALA A 120 -7.20 -6.51 24.42
N ALA A 121 -6.28 -6.61 25.38
CA ALA A 121 -6.23 -7.67 26.39
C ALA A 121 -6.75 -9.00 25.84
N VAL A 122 -6.40 -9.32 24.59
CA VAL A 122 -6.23 -10.71 24.21
C VAL A 122 -4.91 -11.09 24.86
N SER A 123 -4.98 -11.55 26.10
CA SER A 123 -3.90 -12.33 26.68
C SER A 123 -3.57 -13.46 25.69
N PRO A 124 -2.29 -13.67 25.32
CA PRO A 124 -1.94 -14.83 24.51
C PRO A 124 -2.42 -16.08 25.25
N PRO A 125 -2.99 -17.10 24.55
CA PRO A 125 -3.20 -18.39 25.19
C PRO A 125 -1.84 -18.90 25.67
N MET A 126 -1.84 -19.35 26.94
CA MET A 126 -0.70 -19.90 27.67
C MET A 126 -0.04 -21.07 26.92
#